data_AF-X1U609-F1
#
_entry.id   AF-X1U609-F1
#
_cell.length_a   1.000
_cell.length_b   1.000
_cell.length_c   1.000
_cell.angle_alpha   90.00
_cell.angle_beta   90.00
_cell.angle_gamma   90.00
#
_symmetry.space_group_name_H-M   'P 1'
#
loop_
_entity.id
_entity.type
_entity.pdbx_description
1 polymer ?
#
loop_
_entity_poly.entity_id
_entity_poly.type
_entity_poly.pdbx_seq_one_letter_code
_entity_poly.pdbx_strand_id
1 'polypeptide(L)'
;MARRRLNKKVAFVGSAILVIVLLGAIWVLLRLSRDPAEFIRDGDAAFLAKDYETAVSSYEDALKRAKNDALREKILFKLVDASIEIDQWSLVVRYWGRIIAINPKNVKARYGRLKYLYIVADSGNRRIWQQVHTDAKE
;
A
#
# COMPACT_ATOMS: atom_id res chain seq x y z
N MET A 1 -21.77 -9.48 52.68
CA MET A 1 -20.94 -9.39 51.46
C MET A 1 -19.58 -8.76 51.80
N ALA A 2 -18.51 -9.54 51.82
CA ALA A 2 -17.17 -9.05 52.19
C ALA A 2 -16.57 -8.21 51.04
N ARG A 3 -16.34 -6.91 51.27
CA ARG A 3 -15.59 -6.04 50.33
C ARG A 3 -14.11 -6.46 50.34
N ARG A 4 -13.67 -7.24 49.33
CA ARG A 4 -12.24 -7.45 49.05
C ARG A 4 -11.59 -6.09 48.74
N ARG A 5 -10.76 -5.60 49.66
CA ARG A 5 -10.00 -4.35 49.46
C ARG A 5 -8.83 -4.65 48.51
N LEU A 6 -8.78 -3.97 47.37
CA LEU A 6 -7.69 -4.11 46.41
C LEU A 6 -6.38 -3.70 47.10
N ASN A 7 -5.33 -4.52 46.99
CA ASN A 7 -4.04 -4.22 47.57
C ASN A 7 -3.46 -2.98 46.85
N LYS A 8 -3.13 -1.93 47.61
CA LYS A 8 -2.63 -0.65 47.06
C LYS A 8 -1.42 -0.86 46.13
N LYS A 9 -0.58 -1.88 46.39
CA LYS A 9 0.54 -2.25 45.51
C LYS A 9 0.07 -2.78 44.15
N VAL A 10 -0.95 -3.64 44.15
CA VAL A 10 -1.55 -4.20 42.92
C VAL A 10 -2.27 -3.11 42.13
N ALA A 11 -2.93 -2.18 42.81
CA ALA A 11 -3.53 -1.01 42.18
C ALA A 11 -2.49 -0.13 41.47
N PHE A 12 -1.33 0.07 42.11
CA PHE A 12 -0.23 0.88 41.59
C PHE A 12 0.46 0.22 40.38
N VAL A 13 0.72 -1.09 40.45
CA VAL A 13 1.31 -1.84 39.33
C VAL A 13 0.33 -1.91 38.16
N GLY A 14 -0.96 -2.15 38.42
CA GLY A 14 -1.98 -2.19 37.37
C GLY A 14 -2.17 -0.85 36.66
N SER A 15 -2.13 0.26 37.42
CA SER A 15 -2.22 1.61 36.82
C SER A 15 -0.97 1.99 36.02
N ALA A 16 0.22 1.62 36.48
CA ALA A 16 1.46 1.84 35.72
C ALA A 16 1.45 1.09 34.36
N ILE A 17 1.02 -0.18 34.36
CA ILE A 17 0.88 -0.97 33.13
C ILE A 17 -0.14 -0.33 32.19
N LEU A 18 -1.28 0.13 32.72
CA LEU A 18 -2.32 0.77 31.93
C LEU A 18 -1.82 2.06 31.26
N VAL A 19 -1.03 2.89 31.96
CA VAL A 19 -0.42 4.10 31.38
C VAL A 19 0.52 3.75 30.24
N ILE A 20 1.37 2.73 30.39
CA ILE A 20 2.30 2.30 29.33
C ILE A 20 1.53 1.82 28.09
N VAL A 21 0.47 1.03 28.27
CA VAL A 21 -0.38 0.56 27.18
C VAL A 21 -1.05 1.73 26.46
N LEU A 22 -1.57 2.72 27.21
CA LEU A 22 -2.19 3.91 26.63
C LEU A 22 -1.19 4.75 25.83
N LEU A 23 0.03 4.96 26.35
CA LEU A 23 1.08 5.67 25.63
C LEU A 23 1.49 4.95 24.34
N GLY A 24 1.61 3.62 24.38
CA GLY A 24 1.87 2.80 23.20
C GLY A 24 0.75 2.94 22.15
N ALA A 25 -0.51 2.89 22.57
CA ALA A 25 -1.66 3.06 21.69
C ALA A 25 -1.70 4.47 21.05
N ILE A 26 -1.44 5.51 21.83
CA ILE A 26 -1.35 6.90 21.33
C ILE A 26 -0.22 7.01 20.29
N TRP A 27 0.94 6.43 20.56
CA TRP A 27 2.06 6.44 19.61
C TRP A 27 1.72 5.75 18.28
N VAL A 28 1.04 4.59 18.34
CA VAL A 28 0.55 3.89 17.13
C VAL A 28 -0.48 4.74 16.38
N LEU A 29 -1.42 5.36 17.08
CA LEU A 29 -2.42 6.26 16.49
C LEU A 29 -1.77 7.46 15.80
N LEU A 30 -0.79 8.10 16.44
CA LEU A 30 -0.04 9.22 15.85
C LEU A 30 0.75 8.80 14.60
N ARG A 31 1.31 7.59 14.61
CA ARG A 31 2.02 7.05 13.44
C ARG A 31 1.06 6.73 12.27
N LEU A 32 -0.16 6.34 12.58
CA LEU A 32 -1.23 6.10 11.60
C LEU A 32 -1.88 7.40 11.12
N SER A 33 -1.86 8.48 11.93
CA SER A 33 -2.45 9.77 11.58
C SER A 33 -1.56 10.68 10.74
N ARG A 34 -0.33 10.26 10.38
CA ARG A 34 0.52 11.02 9.47
C ARG A 34 -0.16 11.21 8.11
N ASP A 35 0.02 12.38 7.52
CA ASP A 35 -0.59 12.73 6.24
C ASP A 35 0.05 11.90 5.10
N PRO A 36 -0.72 11.20 4.27
CA PRO A 36 -0.18 10.53 3.07
C PRO A 36 0.61 11.49 2.17
N ALA A 37 0.35 12.80 2.19
CA ALA A 37 1.07 13.80 1.39
C ALA A 37 2.57 13.88 1.73
N GLU A 38 2.95 13.68 3.00
CA GLU A 38 4.35 13.69 3.43
C GLU A 38 5.13 12.54 2.77
N PHE A 39 4.58 11.33 2.87
CA PHE A 39 5.15 10.13 2.24
C PHE A 39 5.18 10.22 0.70
N ILE A 40 4.20 10.88 0.08
CA ILE A 40 4.25 11.15 -1.36
C ILE A 40 5.42 12.07 -1.69
N ARG A 41 5.62 13.15 -0.93
CA ARG A 41 6.74 14.08 -1.17
C ARG A 41 8.09 13.39 -0.99
N ASP A 42 8.23 12.56 0.03
CA ASP A 42 9.46 11.81 0.29
C ASP A 42 9.71 10.79 -0.83
N GLY A 43 8.66 10.10 -1.29
CA GLY A 43 8.74 9.20 -2.43
C GLY A 43 9.08 9.92 -3.74
N ASP A 44 8.52 11.11 -3.98
CA ASP A 44 8.81 11.95 -5.15
C ASP A 44 10.28 12.41 -5.13
N ALA A 45 10.79 12.82 -3.97
CA ALA A 45 12.19 13.20 -3.81
C ALA A 45 13.14 12.01 -4.06
N ALA A 46 12.83 10.84 -3.50
CA ALA A 46 13.61 9.62 -3.73
C ALA A 46 13.58 9.19 -5.21
N PHE A 47 12.41 9.27 -5.86
CA PHE A 47 12.26 8.97 -7.28
C PHE A 47 13.12 9.89 -8.15
N LEU A 48 13.12 11.20 -7.87
CA LEU A 48 13.97 12.16 -8.58
C LEU A 48 15.47 11.91 -8.35
N ALA A 49 15.82 11.43 -7.16
CA ALA A 49 17.18 10.99 -6.83
C ALA A 49 17.55 9.62 -7.43
N LYS A 50 16.62 8.97 -8.14
CA LYS A 50 16.74 7.59 -8.66
C LYS A 50 16.93 6.52 -7.58
N ASP A 51 16.62 6.85 -6.32
CA ASP A 51 16.49 5.87 -5.24
C ASP A 51 15.08 5.28 -5.30
N TYR A 52 14.89 4.40 -6.28
CA TYR A 52 13.58 3.84 -6.60
C TYR A 52 13.07 2.87 -5.52
N GLU A 53 13.96 2.17 -4.80
CA GLU A 53 13.56 1.31 -3.69
C GLU A 53 12.96 2.13 -2.54
N THR A 54 13.61 3.24 -2.19
CA THR A 54 13.08 4.18 -1.20
C THR A 54 11.80 4.84 -1.70
N ALA A 55 11.72 5.20 -2.98
CA ALA A 55 10.49 5.73 -3.58
C ALA A 55 9.31 4.76 -3.44
N VAL A 56 9.50 3.48 -3.77
CA VAL A 56 8.48 2.44 -3.60
C VAL A 56 8.05 2.35 -2.13
N SER A 57 9.00 2.26 -1.19
CA SER A 57 8.72 2.16 0.24
C SER A 57 7.85 3.34 0.74
N SER A 58 8.25 4.57 0.38
CA SER A 58 7.51 5.79 0.74
C SER A 58 6.11 5.83 0.11
N TYR A 59 5.96 5.47 -1.16
CA TYR A 59 4.64 5.42 -1.80
C TYR A 59 3.74 4.32 -1.21
N GLU A 60 4.27 3.18 -0.79
CA GLU A 60 3.47 2.16 -0.10
C GLU A 60 2.97 2.65 1.25
N ASP A 61 3.79 3.41 1.98
CA ASP A 61 3.38 4.03 3.23
C ASP A 61 2.36 5.15 3.04
N ALA A 62 2.44 5.91 1.94
CA ALA A 62 1.39 6.83 1.52
C ALA A 62 0.09 6.08 1.21
N LEU A 63 0.17 4.96 0.47
CA LEU A 63 -1.00 4.19 0.05
C LEU A 63 -1.78 3.60 1.24
N LYS A 64 -1.08 3.17 2.29
CA LYS A 64 -1.70 2.69 3.55
C LYS A 64 -2.50 3.77 4.26
N ARG A 65 -2.19 5.05 4.02
CA ARG A 65 -2.79 6.23 4.70
C ARG A 65 -3.75 7.02 3.81
N ALA A 66 -3.86 6.64 2.54
CA ALA A 66 -4.75 7.30 1.60
C ALA A 66 -6.22 7.10 1.98
N LYS A 67 -6.97 8.20 2.10
CA LYS A 67 -8.34 8.23 2.64
C LYS A 67 -9.44 8.06 1.60
N ASN A 68 -9.10 8.16 0.32
CA ASN A 68 -10.06 8.04 -0.77
C ASN A 68 -9.43 7.37 -1.98
N ASP A 69 -10.29 6.86 -2.86
CA ASP A 69 -9.89 6.06 -4.00
C ASP A 69 -9.16 6.86 -5.08
N ALA A 70 -9.50 8.13 -5.29
CA ALA A 70 -8.79 9.01 -6.22
C ALA A 70 -7.31 9.20 -5.83
N LEU A 71 -7.03 9.38 -4.54
CA LEU A 71 -5.67 9.46 -4.02
C LEU A 71 -4.95 8.11 -4.12
N ARG A 72 -5.64 7.01 -3.78
CA ARG A 72 -5.08 5.65 -3.91
C ARG A 72 -4.68 5.34 -5.35
N GLU A 73 -5.54 5.67 -6.31
CA GLU A 73 -5.27 5.53 -7.75
C GLU A 73 -4.02 6.32 -8.16
N LYS A 74 -3.91 7.58 -7.74
CA LYS A 74 -2.72 8.41 -8.02
C LYS A 74 -1.44 7.82 -7.44
N ILE A 75 -1.47 7.33 -6.20
CA ILE A 75 -0.30 6.72 -5.55
C ILE A 75 0.07 5.38 -6.23
N LEU A 76 -0.93 4.58 -6.63
CA LEU A 76 -0.70 3.33 -7.35
C LEU A 76 0.01 3.55 -8.69
N PHE A 77 -0.30 4.65 -9.41
CA PHE A 77 0.46 5.00 -10.61
C PHE A 77 1.93 5.32 -10.30
N LYS A 78 2.22 6.05 -9.22
CA LYS A 78 3.60 6.31 -8.79
C LYS A 78 4.34 5.02 -8.43
N LEU A 79 3.65 4.06 -7.80
CA LEU A 79 4.19 2.73 -7.53
C LEU A 79 4.47 1.94 -8.80
N VAL A 80 3.59 2.03 -9.81
CA VAL A 80 3.84 1.44 -11.14
C VAL A 80 5.12 2.03 -11.73
N ASP A 81 5.23 3.36 -11.79
CA ASP A 81 6.37 4.04 -12.40
C ASP A 81 7.68 3.66 -11.68
N ALA A 82 7.71 3.70 -10.35
CA ALA A 82 8.90 3.32 -9.57
C ALA A 82 9.23 1.83 -9.67
N SER A 83 8.23 0.94 -9.77
CA SER A 83 8.46 -0.50 -9.89
C SER A 83 8.99 -0.91 -11.27
N ILE A 84 8.67 -0.15 -12.32
CA ILE A 84 9.24 -0.35 -13.66
C ILE A 84 10.75 -0.07 -13.63
N GLU A 85 11.18 1.00 -12.95
CA GLU A 85 12.59 1.40 -12.88
C GLU A 85 13.49 0.38 -12.15
N ILE A 86 12.91 -0.49 -11.31
CA ILE A 86 13.62 -1.58 -10.62
C ILE A 86 13.30 -2.98 -11.20
N ASP A 87 12.72 -3.03 -12.41
CA ASP A 87 12.36 -4.26 -13.12
C ASP A 87 11.45 -5.23 -12.31
N GLN A 88 10.70 -4.71 -11.34
CA GLN A 88 9.78 -5.50 -10.52
C GLN A 88 8.41 -5.65 -11.20
N TRP A 89 8.39 -6.30 -12.36
CA TRP A 89 7.21 -6.48 -13.21
C TRP A 89 6.04 -7.19 -12.51
N SER A 90 6.33 -8.09 -11.56
CA SER A 90 5.31 -8.73 -10.74
C SER A 90 4.52 -7.73 -9.88
N LEU A 91 5.20 -6.70 -9.36
CA LEU A 91 4.59 -5.60 -8.61
C LEU A 91 3.79 -4.68 -9.52
N VAL A 92 4.33 -4.36 -10.70
CA VAL A 92 3.67 -3.52 -11.72
C VAL A 92 2.29 -4.08 -12.08
N VAL A 93 2.20 -5.36 -12.44
CA VAL A 93 0.93 -6.02 -12.77
C VAL A 93 -0.04 -6.01 -11.60
N ARG A 94 0.46 -6.23 -10.38
CA ARG A 94 -0.33 -6.19 -9.16
C ARG A 94 -0.92 -4.79 -8.93
N TYR A 95 -0.12 -3.72 -9.11
CA TYR A 95 -0.59 -2.36 -8.93
C TYR A 95 -1.58 -1.94 -10.02
N TRP A 96 -1.37 -2.32 -11.29
CA TRP A 96 -2.40 -2.12 -12.33
C TRP A 96 -3.71 -2.82 -12.00
N GLY A 97 -3.67 -4.07 -11.51
CA GLY A 97 -4.87 -4.78 -11.07
C GLY A 97 -5.62 -4.03 -9.97
N ARG A 98 -4.89 -3.43 -9.01
CA ARG A 98 -5.49 -2.59 -7.96
C ARG A 98 -6.09 -1.29 -8.50
N ILE A 99 -5.45 -0.67 -9.50
CA ILE A 99 -6.01 0.52 -10.17
C ILE A 99 -7.32 0.15 -10.88
N ILE A 100 -7.35 -0.96 -11.62
CA ILE A 100 -8.55 -1.44 -12.32
C ILE A 100 -9.66 -1.78 -11.32
N ALA A 101 -9.33 -2.33 -10.15
CA ALA A 101 -10.33 -2.58 -9.10
C ALA A 101 -10.95 -1.28 -8.54
N ILE A 102 -10.18 -0.18 -8.46
CA ILE A 102 -10.66 1.13 -8.02
C ILE A 102 -11.45 1.84 -9.13
N ASN A 103 -10.88 1.84 -10.34
CA ASN A 103 -11.43 2.48 -11.53
C ASN A 103 -11.44 1.46 -12.68
N PRO A 104 -12.52 0.68 -12.83
CA PRO A 104 -12.61 -0.35 -13.86
C PRO A 104 -12.49 0.16 -15.28
N LYS A 105 -12.71 1.46 -15.51
CA LYS A 105 -12.60 2.11 -16.83
C LYS A 105 -11.25 2.80 -17.04
N ASN A 106 -10.27 2.61 -16.16
CA ASN A 106 -8.95 3.20 -16.33
C ASN A 106 -8.22 2.58 -17.53
N VAL A 107 -8.23 3.31 -18.65
CA VAL A 107 -7.64 2.87 -19.92
C VAL A 107 -6.13 2.66 -19.79
N LYS A 108 -5.42 3.55 -19.07
CA LYS A 108 -3.95 3.47 -18.92
C LYS A 108 -3.55 2.16 -18.21
N ALA A 109 -4.23 1.81 -17.12
CA ALA A 109 -3.93 0.59 -16.36
C ALA A 109 -4.32 -0.69 -17.12
N ARG A 110 -5.49 -0.70 -17.79
CA ARG A 110 -5.90 -1.82 -18.65
C ARG A 110 -4.93 -2.05 -19.79
N TYR A 111 -4.58 -0.99 -20.51
CA TYR A 111 -3.66 -1.06 -21.64
C TYR A 111 -2.25 -1.51 -21.19
N GLY A 112 -1.71 -0.94 -20.12
CA GLY A 112 -0.42 -1.34 -19.57
C GLY A 112 -0.38 -2.81 -19.16
N ARG A 113 -1.40 -3.27 -18.43
CA ARG A 113 -1.52 -4.68 -18.00
C ARG A 113 -1.66 -5.62 -19.18
N LEU A 114 -2.50 -5.28 -20.15
CA LEU A 114 -2.69 -6.08 -21.37
C LEU A 114 -1.37 -6.23 -22.12
N LYS A 115 -0.65 -5.13 -22.38
CA LYS A 115 0.64 -5.15 -23.08
C LYS A 115 1.65 -6.09 -22.40
N TYR A 116 1.75 -6.05 -21.08
CA TYR A 116 2.62 -6.96 -20.33
C TYR A 116 2.18 -8.42 -20.45
N LEU A 117 0.87 -8.70 -20.30
CA LEU A 117 0.36 -10.07 -20.42
C LEU A 117 0.62 -10.66 -21.80
N TYR A 118 0.52 -9.86 -22.88
CA TYR A 118 0.89 -10.31 -24.23
C TYR A 118 2.36 -10.71 -24.32
N ILE A 119 3.29 -9.88 -23.80
CA ILE A 119 4.73 -10.20 -23.81
C ILE A 119 5.01 -11.54 -23.09
N VAL A 120 4.35 -11.79 -21.95
CA VAL A 120 4.52 -13.04 -21.19
C VAL A 120 3.80 -14.22 -21.84
N ALA A 121 2.65 -13.98 -22.49
CA ALA A 121 1.91 -15.03 -23.17
C ALA A 121 2.65 -15.51 -24.43
N ASP A 122 3.29 -14.58 -25.15
CA ASP A 122 4.15 -14.86 -26.31
C ASP A 122 5.40 -15.65 -25.94
N SER A 123 5.83 -15.63 -24.67
CA SER A 123 6.91 -16.48 -24.16
C SER A 123 6.49 -17.95 -23.96
N GLY A 124 5.29 -18.35 -24.41
CA GLY A 124 4.80 -19.74 -24.41
C GLY A 124 3.92 -20.13 -23.22
N ASN A 125 3.59 -19.19 -22.32
CA ASN A 125 2.77 -19.49 -21.14
C ASN A 125 1.26 -19.47 -21.45
N ARG A 126 0.71 -20.63 -21.85
CA ARG A 126 -0.72 -20.79 -22.21
C ARG A 126 -1.72 -20.35 -21.12
N ARG A 127 -1.36 -20.38 -19.84
CA ARG A 127 -2.24 -19.95 -18.75
C ARG A 127 -2.50 -18.43 -18.80
N ILE A 128 -1.51 -17.66 -19.26
CA ILE A 128 -1.62 -16.20 -19.37
C ILE A 128 -2.55 -15.81 -20.53
N TRP A 129 -2.60 -16.60 -21.61
CA TRP A 129 -3.57 -16.42 -22.70
C TRP A 129 -5.02 -16.50 -22.25
N GLN A 130 -5.34 -17.37 -21.29
CA GLN A 130 -6.68 -17.43 -20.71
C GLN A 130 -7.04 -16.14 -19.97
N GLN A 131 -6.07 -15.54 -19.27
CA GLN A 131 -6.25 -14.28 -18.57
C GLN A 131 -6.44 -13.10 -19.53
N VAL A 132 -5.66 -13.03 -20.61
CA VAL A 132 -5.83 -12.01 -21.68
C VAL A 132 -7.24 -12.09 -22.29
N HIS A 133 -7.70 -13.30 -22.61
CA HIS A 133 -9.02 -13.49 -23.19
C HIS A 133 -10.16 -13.14 -22.23
N THR A 134 -10.02 -13.38 -20.93
CA THR A 134 -10.98 -12.94 -19.91
C THR A 134 -11.00 -11.41 -19.81
N ASP A 135 -9.83 -10.77 -19.67
CA ASP A 135 -9.71 -9.31 -19.56
C ASP A 135 -10.28 -8.59 -20.81
N ALA A 136 -10.22 -9.20 -22.00
CA ALA A 136 -10.74 -8.62 -23.24
C ALA A 136 -12.28 -8.65 -23.36
N LYS A 137 -12.97 -9.43 -22.51
CA LYS A 137 -14.44 -9.55 -22.53
C LYS A 137 -15.16 -8.60 -21.58
N GLU A 138 -14.42 -7.94 -20.67
CA GLU A 138 -14.92 -7.00 -19.66
C GLU A 138 -14.74 -5.54 -20.08
#